data_AF-A0A964MQL7-F1
#
_entry.id   AF-A0A964MQL7-F1
#
_cell.length_a   1.000
_cell.length_b   1.000
_cell.length_c   1.000
_cell.angle_alpha   90.00
_cell.angle_beta   90.00
_cell.angle_gamma   90.00
#
_symmetry.space_group_name_H-M   'P 1'
#
loop_
_entity.id
_entity.type
_entity.pdbx_description
1 polymer ?
#
loop_
_entity_poly.entity_id
_entity_poly.type
_entity_poly.pdbx_seq_one_letter_code
_entity_poly.pdbx_strand_id
1 'polypeptide(L)'
;MAASAHNLSTNWQRRLGKTTLADTGSDLTTERYYIMEQFQDRLVSTQRHQFTMATVFIVSTIAVVAIIIFGDIAEASDASRLLVAFVGVTTSFTGWVWSSNALVSGQKYSEGMSEAEKATPGGKVEAKQPFMIYQIYTFLVSAGTIAVIIGAIY
;
A
#
# COMPACT_ATOMS: atom_id res chain seq x y z
N MET A 1 -23.31 -16.21 -38.92
CA MET A 1 -22.56 -16.18 -37.65
C MET A 1 -21.27 -15.37 -37.81
N ALA A 2 -21.36 -14.03 -37.95
CA ALA A 2 -20.18 -13.17 -38.14
C ALA A 2 -20.25 -11.82 -37.40
N ALA A 3 -21.27 -11.60 -36.55
CA ALA A 3 -21.49 -10.33 -35.86
C ALA A 3 -20.91 -10.27 -34.43
N SER A 4 -20.38 -11.38 -33.89
CA SER A 4 -19.91 -11.43 -32.48
C SER A 4 -18.44 -11.07 -32.30
N ALA A 5 -17.58 -11.32 -33.30
CA ALA A 5 -16.14 -11.05 -33.19
C ALA A 5 -15.81 -9.54 -33.22
N HIS A 6 -16.55 -8.76 -34.01
CA HIS A 6 -16.35 -7.31 -34.14
C HIS A 6 -16.80 -6.52 -32.89
N ASN A 7 -17.78 -7.05 -32.14
CA ASN A 7 -18.25 -6.44 -30.89
C ASN A 7 -17.35 -6.75 -29.69
N LEU A 8 -16.57 -7.83 -29.75
CA LEU A 8 -15.62 -8.16 -28.70
C LEU A 8 -14.36 -7.30 -28.82
N SER A 9 -13.83 -7.07 -30.02
CA SER A 9 -12.64 -6.23 -30.21
C SER A 9 -12.87 -4.77 -29.80
N THR A 10 -14.04 -4.22 -30.12
CA THR A 10 -14.43 -2.84 -29.78
C THR A 10 -14.61 -2.64 -28.27
N ASN A 11 -15.20 -3.60 -27.57
CA ASN A 11 -15.32 -3.55 -26.11
C ASN A 11 -13.97 -3.72 -25.39
N TRP A 12 -13.07 -4.55 -25.95
CA TRP A 12 -11.70 -4.68 -25.44
C TRP A 12 -10.86 -3.42 -25.67
N GLN A 13 -10.98 -2.77 -26.83
CA GLN A 13 -10.30 -1.50 -27.11
C GLN A 13 -10.83 -0.36 -26.22
N ARG A 14 -12.14 -0.35 -25.92
CA ARG A 14 -12.76 0.61 -25.01
C ARG A 14 -12.32 0.40 -23.54
N ARG A 15 -12.09 -0.85 -23.11
CA ARG A 15 -11.50 -1.17 -21.78
C ARG A 15 -10.00 -0.89 -21.67
N LEU A 16 -9.27 -0.93 -22.79
CA LEU A 16 -7.83 -0.68 -22.84
C LEU A 16 -7.47 0.81 -23.12
N GLY A 17 -8.45 1.72 -23.01
CA GLY A 17 -8.19 3.16 -23.16
C GLY A 17 -7.80 3.60 -24.56
N LYS A 18 -8.08 2.79 -25.59
CA LYS A 18 -7.93 3.22 -26.99
C LYS A 18 -9.28 3.69 -27.50
N THR A 19 -9.70 4.87 -27.06
CA THR A 19 -10.65 5.67 -27.84
C THR A 19 -10.00 6.01 -29.17
N THR A 20 -10.70 5.69 -30.23
CA THR A 20 -10.34 5.99 -31.60
C THR A 20 -10.07 7.50 -31.74
N LEU A 21 -8.87 7.80 -32.23
CA LEU A 21 -8.27 9.11 -32.54
C LEU A 21 -9.03 9.95 -33.60
N ALA A 22 -10.35 9.84 -33.71
CA ALA A 22 -11.08 10.34 -34.88
C ALA A 22 -12.15 11.41 -34.62
N ASP A 23 -12.48 11.79 -33.38
CA ASP A 23 -13.43 12.88 -33.16
C ASP A 23 -13.20 13.56 -31.81
N THR A 24 -12.30 14.52 -31.79
CA THR A 24 -12.46 15.85 -31.18
C THR A 24 -11.11 16.57 -31.24
N GLY A 25 -11.13 17.88 -31.51
CA GLY A 25 -10.01 18.75 -31.19
C GLY A 25 -9.86 18.86 -29.67
N SER A 26 -9.56 17.76 -28.99
CA SER A 26 -9.22 17.73 -27.58
C SER A 26 -7.82 18.30 -27.45
N ASP A 27 -7.77 19.57 -27.09
CA ASP A 27 -6.58 20.26 -26.64
C ASP A 27 -5.75 19.33 -25.74
N LEU A 28 -4.46 19.18 -26.03
CA LEU A 28 -3.52 18.28 -25.33
C LEU A 28 -3.53 18.52 -23.80
N THR A 29 -3.98 19.69 -23.39
CA THR A 29 -4.23 20.10 -22.00
C THR A 29 -5.34 19.27 -21.33
N THR A 30 -6.41 18.94 -22.06
CA THR A 30 -7.57 18.20 -21.56
C THR A 30 -7.25 16.73 -21.37
N GLU A 31 -6.56 16.11 -22.34
CA GLU A 31 -6.07 14.73 -22.17
C GLU A 31 -5.09 14.62 -20.99
N ARG A 32 -4.16 15.58 -20.89
CA ARG A 32 -3.22 15.64 -19.76
C ARG A 32 -3.94 15.77 -18.41
N TYR A 33 -4.98 16.58 -18.35
CA TYR A 33 -5.79 16.76 -17.14
C TYR A 33 -6.45 15.45 -16.71
N TYR A 34 -7.13 14.76 -17.64
CA TYR A 34 -7.76 13.46 -17.37
C TYR A 34 -6.77 12.39 -16.92
N ILE A 35 -5.57 12.36 -17.52
CA ILE A 35 -4.51 11.41 -17.11
C ILE A 35 -4.05 11.69 -15.68
N MET A 36 -3.92 12.96 -15.28
CA MET A 36 -3.51 13.31 -13.92
C MET A 36 -4.59 13.01 -12.89
N GLU A 37 -5.85 13.30 -13.19
CA GLU A 37 -6.99 12.98 -12.31
C GLU A 37 -7.08 11.47 -12.06
N GLN A 38 -7.01 10.66 -13.11
CA GLN A 38 -7.00 9.19 -12.98
C GLN A 38 -5.78 8.68 -12.19
N PHE A 39 -4.63 9.34 -12.32
CA PHE A 39 -3.44 8.96 -11.56
C PHE A 39 -3.63 9.25 -10.06
N GLN A 40 -4.19 10.40 -9.71
CA GLN A 40 -4.49 10.75 -8.32
C GLN A 40 -5.48 9.79 -7.68
N ASP A 41 -6.56 9.43 -8.37
CA ASP A 41 -7.53 8.45 -7.88
C ASP A 41 -6.87 7.08 -7.61
N ARG A 42 -5.96 6.66 -8.50
CA ARG A 42 -5.19 5.42 -8.32
C ARG A 42 -4.25 5.51 -7.13
N LEU A 43 -3.64 6.67 -6.86
CA LEU A 43 -2.79 6.86 -5.67
C LEU A 43 -3.60 6.71 -4.37
N VAL A 44 -4.79 7.29 -4.29
CA VAL A 44 -5.66 7.16 -3.10
C VAL A 44 -6.12 5.72 -2.92
N SER A 45 -6.58 5.06 -4.00
CA SER A 45 -6.97 3.65 -3.95
C SER A 45 -5.79 2.74 -3.54
N THR A 46 -4.61 3.00 -4.08
CA THR A 46 -3.39 2.25 -3.75
C THR A 46 -3.01 2.47 -2.30
N GLN A 47 -3.00 3.72 -1.82
CA GLN A 47 -2.71 4.05 -0.42
C GLN A 47 -3.64 3.28 0.54
N ARG A 48 -4.95 3.27 0.28
CA ARG A 48 -5.91 2.52 1.09
C ARG A 48 -5.63 1.03 1.09
N HIS A 49 -5.39 0.44 -0.08
CA HIS A 49 -5.05 -0.98 -0.18
C HIS A 49 -3.77 -1.32 0.60
N GLN A 50 -2.74 -0.47 0.50
CA GLN A 50 -1.47 -0.67 1.19
C GLN A 50 -1.64 -0.57 2.71
N PHE A 51 -2.44 0.38 3.22
CA PHE A 51 -2.79 0.45 4.65
C PHE A 51 -3.58 -0.76 5.14
N THR A 52 -4.52 -1.27 4.33
CA THR A 52 -5.25 -2.50 4.67
C THR A 52 -4.30 -3.68 4.82
N MET A 53 -3.39 -3.86 3.86
CA MET A 53 -2.38 -4.93 3.93
C MET A 53 -1.45 -4.74 5.13
N ALA A 54 -0.98 -3.51 5.38
CA ALA A 54 -0.18 -3.20 6.56
C ALA A 54 -0.89 -3.61 7.87
N THR A 55 -2.19 -3.33 7.98
CA THR A 55 -3.01 -3.71 9.14
C THR A 55 -3.08 -5.22 9.31
N VAL A 56 -3.25 -5.98 8.21
CA VAL A 56 -3.24 -7.45 8.26
C VAL A 56 -1.91 -7.96 8.82
N PHE A 57 -0.79 -7.42 8.36
CA PHE A 57 0.53 -7.83 8.86
C PHE A 57 0.75 -7.47 10.33
N ILE A 58 0.24 -6.32 10.81
CA ILE A 58 0.28 -5.95 12.24
C ILE A 58 -0.50 -6.97 13.08
N VAL A 59 -1.70 -7.36 12.66
CA VAL A 59 -2.50 -8.38 13.37
C VAL A 59 -1.78 -9.74 13.35
N SER A 60 -1.19 -10.13 12.21
CA SER A 60 -0.38 -11.35 12.10
C SER A 60 0.82 -11.32 13.05
N THR A 61 1.49 -10.19 13.21
CA THR A 61 2.58 -10.04 14.18
C THR A 61 2.12 -10.28 15.61
N ILE A 62 0.94 -9.77 16.01
CA ILE A 62 0.38 -10.04 17.34
C ILE A 62 0.14 -11.54 17.53
N ALA A 63 -0.38 -12.22 16.51
CA ALA A 63 -0.57 -13.67 16.56
C ALA A 63 0.77 -14.43 16.70
N VAL A 64 1.83 -14.00 16.00
CA VAL A 64 3.16 -14.59 16.16
C VAL A 64 3.69 -14.39 17.59
N VAL A 65 3.55 -13.20 18.16
CA VAL A 65 3.95 -12.94 19.56
C VAL A 65 3.17 -13.81 20.53
N ALA A 66 1.86 -14.00 20.32
CA ALA A 66 1.05 -14.91 21.12
C ALA A 66 1.53 -16.36 21.01
N ILE A 67 1.91 -16.82 19.81
CA ILE A 67 2.50 -18.16 19.60
C ILE A 67 3.81 -18.30 20.39
N ILE A 68 4.66 -17.27 20.39
CA ILE A 68 5.92 -17.29 21.14
C ILE A 68 5.65 -17.46 22.65
N ILE A 69 4.74 -16.66 23.20
CA ILE A 69 4.46 -16.62 24.64
C ILE A 69 3.68 -17.87 25.09
N PHE A 70 2.56 -18.19 24.45
CA PHE A 70 1.69 -19.29 24.89
C PHE A 70 2.13 -20.66 24.38
N GLY A 71 2.91 -20.70 23.30
CA GLY A 71 3.50 -21.92 22.78
C GLY A 71 4.83 -22.30 23.41
N ASP A 72 5.33 -21.49 24.36
CA ASP A 72 6.62 -21.69 25.04
C ASP A 72 7.76 -21.98 24.06
N ILE A 73 7.86 -21.14 23.03
CA ILE A 73 8.78 -21.38 21.92
C ILE A 73 10.24 -21.33 22.37
N ALA A 74 10.53 -20.60 23.45
CA ALA A 74 11.86 -20.53 24.06
C ALA A 74 12.37 -21.89 24.56
N GLU A 75 11.50 -22.86 24.86
CA GLU A 75 11.87 -24.22 25.27
C GLU A 75 11.65 -25.26 24.16
N ALA A 76 11.16 -24.84 22.99
CA ALA A 76 10.92 -25.72 21.85
C ALA A 76 12.23 -26.21 21.19
N SER A 77 12.11 -27.14 20.24
CA SER A 77 13.25 -27.58 19.42
C SER A 77 13.87 -26.45 18.61
N ASP A 78 15.16 -26.54 18.29
CA ASP A 78 15.88 -25.52 17.49
C ASP A 78 15.19 -25.24 16.15
N ALA A 79 14.66 -26.28 15.49
CA ALA A 79 13.94 -26.15 14.24
C ALA A 79 12.63 -25.34 14.41
N SER A 80 11.91 -25.54 15.52
CA SER A 80 10.70 -24.79 15.85
C SER A 80 11.01 -23.32 16.15
N ARG A 81 12.05 -23.06 16.94
CA ARG A 81 12.53 -21.70 17.24
C ARG A 81 12.87 -20.94 15.96
N LEU A 82 13.67 -21.57 15.09
CA LEU A 82 14.07 -20.98 13.82
C LEU A 82 12.87 -20.68 12.90
N LEU A 83 11.91 -21.62 12.81
CA LEU A 83 10.71 -21.42 12.00
C LEU A 83 9.88 -20.24 12.50
N VAL A 84 9.61 -20.17 13.80
CA VAL A 84 8.83 -19.08 14.39
C VAL A 84 9.57 -17.75 14.27
N ALA A 85 10.89 -17.72 14.50
CA ALA A 85 11.71 -16.54 14.27
C ALA A 85 11.65 -16.07 12.81
N PHE A 86 11.80 -16.99 11.85
CA PHE A 86 11.71 -16.68 10.43
C PHE A 86 10.35 -16.08 10.05
N VAL A 87 9.25 -16.71 10.49
CA VAL A 87 7.89 -16.22 10.23
C VAL A 87 7.68 -14.85 10.87
N GLY A 88 8.13 -14.65 12.10
CA GLY A 88 8.01 -13.37 12.81
C GLY A 88 8.78 -12.25 12.12
N VAL A 89 10.04 -12.51 11.75
CA VAL A 89 10.90 -11.52 11.07
C VAL A 89 10.33 -11.16 9.70
N THR A 90 9.96 -12.15 8.89
CA THR A 90 9.39 -11.91 7.55
C THR A 90 8.05 -11.19 7.61
N THR A 91 7.20 -11.51 8.58
CA THR A 91 5.92 -10.83 8.82
C THR A 91 6.15 -9.36 9.20
N SER A 92 7.03 -9.08 10.17
CA SER A 92 7.34 -7.71 10.60
C SER A 92 7.93 -6.88 9.47
N PHE A 93 8.89 -7.45 8.73
CA PHE A 93 9.51 -6.77 7.60
C PHE A 93 8.51 -6.50 6.46
N THR A 94 7.64 -7.46 6.16
CA THR A 94 6.62 -7.27 5.12
C THR A 94 5.58 -6.23 5.54
N GLY A 95 5.16 -6.22 6.81
CA GLY A 95 4.30 -5.18 7.38
C GLY A 95 4.90 -3.77 7.25
N TRP A 96 6.21 -3.64 7.46
CA TRP A 96 6.93 -2.40 7.21
C TRP A 96 6.87 -1.98 5.74
N VAL A 97 7.13 -2.90 4.80
CA VAL A 97 7.09 -2.61 3.35
C VAL A 97 5.72 -2.07 2.93
N TRP A 98 4.63 -2.71 3.35
CA TRP A 98 3.27 -2.23 3.06
C TRP A 98 2.99 -0.86 3.68
N SER A 99 3.39 -0.65 4.94
CA SER A 99 3.23 0.65 5.62
C SER A 99 4.02 1.77 4.93
N SER A 100 5.27 1.48 4.57
CA SER A 100 6.17 2.37 3.83
C SER A 100 5.56 2.77 2.48
N ASN A 101 5.06 1.79 1.72
CA ASN A 101 4.45 2.05 0.43
C ASN A 101 3.17 2.88 0.55
N ALA A 102 2.37 2.65 1.60
CA ALA A 102 1.20 3.47 1.90
C ALA A 102 1.60 4.93 2.17
N LEU A 103 2.63 5.15 3.00
CA LEU A 103 3.13 6.48 3.32
C LEU A 103 3.70 7.21 2.10
N VAL A 104 4.50 6.54 1.27
CA VAL A 104 5.04 7.12 0.03
C VAL A 104 3.91 7.46 -0.95
N SER A 105 2.89 6.61 -1.08
CA SER A 105 1.72 6.89 -1.92
C SER A 105 0.93 8.10 -1.40
N GLY A 106 0.72 8.17 -0.08
CA GLY A 106 0.07 9.31 0.56
C GLY A 106 0.83 10.62 0.39
N GLN A 107 2.16 10.58 0.52
CA GLN A 107 3.02 11.74 0.30
C GLN A 107 2.87 12.26 -1.13
N LYS A 108 2.94 11.37 -2.14
CA LYS A 108 2.76 11.74 -3.55
C LYS A 108 1.38 12.31 -3.84
N TYR A 109 0.34 11.74 -3.23
CA TYR A 109 -1.01 12.28 -3.34
C TYR A 109 -1.08 13.69 -2.73
N SER A 110 -0.50 13.87 -1.54
CA SER A 110 -0.46 15.14 -0.83
C SER A 110 0.27 16.24 -1.60
N GLU A 111 1.40 15.92 -2.22
CA GLU A 111 2.16 16.83 -3.08
C GLU A 111 1.39 17.21 -4.35
N GLY A 112 0.54 16.32 -4.85
CA GLY A 112 -0.27 16.54 -6.05
C GLY A 112 -1.58 17.29 -5.83
N MET A 113 -2.05 17.48 -4.60
CA MET A 113 -3.35 18.10 -4.33
C MET A 113 -3.46 19.52 -4.90
N SER A 114 -4.63 19.83 -5.45
CA SER A 114 -4.98 21.19 -5.86
C SER A 114 -5.19 22.11 -4.67
N GLU A 115 -5.12 23.43 -4.89
CA GLU A 115 -5.35 24.42 -3.83
C GLU A 115 -6.79 24.36 -3.27
N ALA A 116 -7.76 24.01 -4.11
CA ALA A 116 -9.15 23.80 -3.68
C ALA A 116 -9.28 22.60 -2.73
N GLU A 117 -8.59 21.49 -3.03
CA GLU A 117 -8.57 20.31 -2.16
C GLU A 117 -7.85 20.60 -0.85
N LYS A 118 -6.69 21.28 -0.90
CA LYS A 118 -5.96 21.72 0.31
C LYS A 118 -6.77 22.69 1.17
N ALA A 119 -7.75 23.40 0.62
CA ALA A 119 -8.62 24.30 1.39
C ALA A 119 -9.67 23.54 2.21
N THR A 120 -9.99 22.29 1.83
CA THR A 120 -10.93 21.44 2.58
C THR A 120 -10.34 21.02 3.93
N PRO A 121 -11.18 20.72 4.94
CA PRO A 121 -10.70 20.23 6.24
C PRO A 121 -9.81 18.98 6.13
N GLY A 122 -10.18 18.02 5.27
CA GLY A 122 -9.40 16.80 5.04
C GLY A 122 -8.08 17.07 4.32
N GLY A 123 -8.11 17.88 3.25
CA GLY A 123 -6.90 18.22 2.51
C GLY A 123 -5.87 19.00 3.33
N LYS A 124 -6.30 19.85 4.28
CA LYS A 124 -5.37 20.52 5.22
C LYS A 124 -4.62 19.54 6.11
N VAL A 125 -5.26 18.45 6.51
CA VAL A 125 -4.65 17.42 7.36
C VAL A 125 -3.66 16.62 6.54
N GLU A 126 -4.08 16.11 5.38
CA GLU A 126 -3.23 15.33 4.47
C GLU A 126 -2.01 16.13 4.00
N ALA A 127 -2.20 17.40 3.62
CA ALA A 127 -1.13 18.29 3.16
C ALA A 127 -0.05 18.59 4.21
N LYS A 128 -0.37 18.43 5.49
CA LYS A 128 0.53 18.71 6.62
C LYS A 128 1.03 17.46 7.31
N GLN A 129 0.74 16.27 6.77
CA GLN A 129 1.19 15.04 7.40
C GLN A 129 2.73 14.94 7.39
N PRO A 130 3.36 14.63 8.54
CA PRO A 130 4.80 14.46 8.61
C PRO A 130 5.23 13.08 8.09
N PHE A 131 5.06 12.83 6.78
CA PHE A 131 5.30 11.52 6.15
C PHE A 131 6.67 10.91 6.50
N MET A 132 7.74 11.71 6.48
CA MET A 132 9.09 11.25 6.83
C MET A 132 9.19 10.78 8.28
N ILE A 133 8.51 11.44 9.22
CA ILE A 133 8.52 11.04 10.64
C ILE A 133 7.80 9.69 10.78
N TYR A 134 6.66 9.51 10.12
CA TYR A 134 5.95 8.23 10.12
C TYR A 134 6.75 7.12 9.43
N GLN A 135 7.51 7.44 8.39
CA GLN A 135 8.39 6.50 7.71
C GLN A 135 9.48 5.97 8.66
N ILE A 136 10.14 6.87 9.40
CA ILE A 136 11.15 6.51 10.40
C ILE A 136 10.51 5.73 11.54
N TYR A 137 9.36 6.19 12.04
CA TYR A 137 8.63 5.54 13.13
C TYR A 137 8.26 4.08 12.76
N THR A 138 7.66 3.86 11.59
CA THR A 138 7.26 2.52 11.16
C THR A 138 8.47 1.60 10.96
N PHE A 139 9.59 2.12 10.46
CA PHE A 139 10.84 1.37 10.39
C PHE A 139 11.34 0.94 11.79
N LEU A 140 11.40 1.89 12.73
CA LEU A 140 11.87 1.63 14.09
C LEU A 140 10.97 0.63 14.83
N VAL A 141 9.66 0.73 14.67
CA VAL A 141 8.70 -0.21 15.25
C VAL A 141 8.92 -1.62 14.69
N SER A 142 9.10 -1.77 13.38
CA SER A 142 9.33 -3.08 12.78
C SER A 142 10.68 -3.68 13.18
N ALA A 143 11.74 -2.87 13.23
CA ALA A 143 13.05 -3.30 13.72
C ALA A 143 13.00 -3.69 15.21
N GLY A 144 12.34 -2.89 16.05
CA GLY A 144 12.14 -3.20 17.47
C GLY A 144 11.32 -4.47 17.67
N THR A 145 10.28 -4.68 16.87
CA THR A 145 9.47 -5.91 16.87
C THR A 145 10.33 -7.13 16.53
N ILE A 146 11.20 -7.03 15.52
CA ILE A 146 12.13 -8.10 15.17
C ILE A 146 13.06 -8.41 16.34
N ALA A 147 13.63 -7.39 16.99
CA ALA A 147 14.50 -7.56 18.14
C ALA A 147 13.78 -8.25 19.31
N VAL A 148 12.54 -7.87 19.59
CA VAL A 148 11.70 -8.51 20.62
C VAL A 148 11.40 -9.97 20.28
N ILE A 149 11.06 -10.27 19.03
CA ILE A 149 10.81 -11.66 18.59
C ILE A 149 12.05 -12.52 18.78
N ILE A 150 13.21 -12.05 18.33
CA ILE A 150 14.46 -12.80 18.46
C ILE A 150 14.81 -12.98 19.93
N GLY A 151 14.78 -11.92 20.74
CA GLY A 151 15.12 -11.99 22.17
C GLY A 151 14.10 -12.71 23.04
N ALA A 152 12.88 -12.96 22.56
CA ALA A 152 11.91 -13.80 23.24
C ALA A 152 12.09 -15.30 22.91
N ILE A 153 12.80 -15.63 21.82
CA ILE A 153 13.03 -17.00 21.36
C ILE A 153 14.42 -17.52 21.80
N TYR A 154 15.43 -16.64 21.79
CA TYR A 154 16.83 -16.94 22.04
C TYR A 154 17.39 -16.09 23.18
#